data_AF-A0AAV0WVB6-F1
#
_entry.id   AF-A0AAV0WVB6-F1
#
_cell.length_a   1.000
_cell.length_b   1.000
_cell.length_c   1.000
_cell.angle_alpha   90.00
_cell.angle_beta   90.00
_cell.angle_gamma   90.00
#
_symmetry.space_group_name_H-M   'P 1'
#
loop_
_entity.id
_entity.type
_entity.pdbx_description
1 polymer ?
#
loop_
_entity_poly.entity_id
_entity_poly.type
_entity_poly.pdbx_seq_one_letter_code
_entity_poly.pdbx_strand_id
1 'polypeptide(L)'
;MIPSLIERYRLPMEMDHYTSQILTGHGDFRGKLFSFNLVDSPTCECALGGSETVAHVLLRCRRTSEQREELKEVLRREDQVWPPEDGVFLRSKGLYEALRKFARDSLRNRTDR
;
A
#
# COMPACT_ATOMS: atom_id res chain seq x y z
N MET A 1 -1.20 -1.58 -9.39
CA MET A 1 -2.29 -2.04 -10.26
C MET A 1 -3.33 -0.92 -10.36
N ILE A 2 -3.50 -0.33 -11.55
CA ILE A 2 -4.52 0.71 -11.76
C ILE A 2 -5.79 0.01 -12.26
N PRO A 3 -6.96 0.20 -11.61
CA PRO A 3 -8.21 -0.44 -12.01
C PRO A 3 -8.67 0.01 -13.40
N SER A 4 -9.37 -0.88 -14.10
CA SER A 4 -10.03 -0.59 -15.38
C SER A 4 -11.12 0.49 -15.22
N LEU A 5 -11.58 1.05 -16.35
CA LEU A 5 -12.71 1.99 -16.32
C LEU A 5 -14.00 1.35 -15.81
N ILE A 6 -14.24 0.08 -16.14
CA ILE A 6 -15.43 -0.66 -15.72
C ILE A 6 -15.43 -0.86 -14.20
N GLU A 7 -14.29 -1.23 -13.63
CA GLU A 7 -14.16 -1.38 -12.17
C GLU A 7 -14.33 -0.04 -11.46
N ARG A 8 -13.74 1.03 -11.99
CA ARG A 8 -13.92 2.41 -11.47
C ARG A 8 -15.37 2.90 -11.51
N TYR A 9 -16.13 2.49 -12.52
CA TYR A 9 -17.54 2.83 -12.60
C TYR A 9 -18.39 2.04 -11.60
N ARG A 10 -18.11 0.74 -11.45
CA ARG A 10 -18.86 -0.16 -10.55
C ARG A 10 -18.55 0.05 -9.08
N LEU A 11 -17.34 0.49 -8.78
CA LEU A 11 -16.87 0.77 -7.44
C LEU A 11 -16.42 2.23 -7.39
N PRO A 12 -17.24 3.15 -6.82
CA PRO A 12 -16.84 4.54 -6.64
C PRO A 12 -15.64 4.61 -5.68
N MET A 13 -14.45 4.68 -6.27
CA MET A 13 -13.18 4.68 -5.56
C MET A 13 -12.75 6.11 -5.30
N GLU A 14 -12.85 6.54 -4.05
CA GLU A 14 -12.24 7.81 -3.64
C GLU A 14 -10.72 7.67 -3.70
N MET A 15 -10.05 8.64 -4.32
CA MET A 15 -8.62 8.65 -4.52
C MET A 15 -8.01 9.81 -3.75
N ASP A 16 -7.06 9.51 -2.87
CA ASP A 16 -6.19 10.49 -2.22
C ASP A 16 -4.71 10.25 -2.60
N HIS A 17 -3.83 11.17 -2.20
CA HIS A 17 -2.42 11.07 -2.57
C HIS A 17 -1.72 9.89 -1.91
N TYR A 18 -2.17 9.38 -0.76
CA TYR A 18 -1.60 8.18 -0.14
C TYR A 18 -1.98 6.90 -0.89
N THR A 19 -3.27 6.77 -1.19
CA THR A 19 -3.83 5.63 -1.94
C THR A 19 -3.23 5.57 -3.34
N SER A 20 -3.08 6.72 -4.01
CA SER A 20 -2.44 6.83 -5.31
C SER A 20 -1.01 6.28 -5.30
N GLN A 21 -0.22 6.60 -4.26
CA GLN A 21 1.14 6.10 -4.12
C GLN A 21 1.18 4.58 -3.96
N ILE A 22 0.32 4.00 -3.12
CA ILE A 22 0.23 2.54 -2.95
C ILE A 22 -0.20 1.84 -4.24
N LEU A 23 -1.23 2.34 -4.94
CA LEU A 23 -1.74 1.68 -6.14
C LEU A 23 -0.76 1.71 -7.32
N THR A 24 0.01 2.79 -7.44
CA THR A 24 0.90 3.00 -8.59
C THR A 24 2.35 2.65 -8.32
N GLY A 25 2.77 2.60 -7.05
CA GLY A 25 4.19 2.59 -6.68
C GLY A 25 4.92 3.90 -7.00
N HIS A 26 4.20 4.91 -7.47
CA HIS A 26 4.71 6.26 -7.70
C HIS A 26 4.44 7.11 -6.49
N GLY A 27 5.43 7.16 -5.61
CA GLY A 27 5.34 7.88 -4.38
C GLY A 27 6.68 8.04 -3.71
N ASP A 28 6.60 8.56 -2.50
CA ASP A 28 7.71 8.71 -1.58
C ASP A 28 8.12 7.35 -0.99
N PHE A 29 8.60 6.46 -1.85
CA PHE A 29 9.24 5.21 -1.49
C PHE A 29 10.71 5.30 -1.89
N ARG A 30 11.65 4.96 -1.01
CA ARG A 30 13.09 5.09 -1.29
C ARG A 30 13.50 4.32 -2.54
N GLY A 31 12.91 3.16 -2.84
CA GLY A 31 13.14 2.45 -4.09
C GLY A 31 12.74 3.25 -5.34
N LYS A 32 11.65 4.02 -5.28
CA LYS A 32 11.21 4.89 -6.37
C LYS A 32 12.03 6.17 -6.47
N LEU A 33 12.38 6.77 -5.34
CA LEU A 33 13.25 7.95 -5.30
C LEU A 33 14.66 7.63 -5.81
N PHE A 34 15.19 6.47 -5.45
CA PHE A 34 16.49 5.99 -5.89
C PHE A 34 16.53 5.79 -7.41
N SER A 35 15.47 5.26 -8.02
CA SER A 35 15.43 5.11 -9.49
C SER A 35 15.37 6.43 -10.25
N PHE A 36 15.11 7.54 -9.56
CA PHE A 36 15.23 8.90 -10.09
C PHE A 36 16.50 9.64 -9.61
N ASN A 37 17.42 8.96 -8.92
CA ASN A 37 18.63 9.54 -8.32
C ASN A 37 18.33 10.67 -7.31
N LEU A 38 17.20 10.60 -6.60
CA LEU A 38 16.81 11.61 -5.60
C LEU A 38 17.28 11.26 -4.18
N VAL A 39 17.72 10.03 -3.94
CA VAL A 39 18.30 9.54 -2.68
C VAL A 39 19.45 8.58 -2.99
N ASP A 40 20.40 8.43 -2.07
CA ASP A 40 21.61 7.62 -2.28
C ASP A 40 21.38 6.11 -2.15
N SER A 41 20.26 5.70 -1.57
CA SER A 41 19.96 4.28 -1.31
C SER A 41 18.47 3.99 -1.34
N PRO A 42 18.05 2.87 -1.98
CA PRO A 42 16.66 2.44 -2.01
C PRO A 42 16.21 1.80 -0.70
N THR A 43 17.13 1.54 0.24
CA THR A 43 16.87 0.74 1.44
C THR A 43 15.89 1.41 2.39
N CYS A 44 14.88 0.68 2.82
CA CYS A 44 13.93 1.08 3.85
C CYS A 44 14.62 1.22 5.21
N GLU A 45 14.28 2.25 5.97
CA GLU A 45 14.85 2.51 7.31
C GLU A 45 14.26 1.62 8.41
N CYS A 46 13.34 0.72 8.08
CA CYS A 46 12.86 -0.26 9.04
C CYS A 46 13.93 -1.31 9.35
N ALA A 47 13.84 -1.95 10.52
CA ALA A 47 14.81 -2.96 10.97
C ALA A 47 14.96 -4.18 10.03
N LEU A 48 14.01 -4.44 9.12
CA LEU A 48 14.12 -5.52 8.12
C LEU A 48 15.02 -5.14 6.94
N GLY A 49 15.18 -3.84 6.65
CA GLY A 49 15.92 -3.33 5.49
C GLY A 49 15.32 -3.76 4.14
N GLY A 50 16.15 -3.75 3.11
CA GLY A 50 15.77 -4.04 1.71
C GLY A 50 15.14 -2.84 0.99
N SER A 51 15.02 -2.94 -0.34
CA SER A 51 14.46 -1.85 -1.16
C SER A 51 13.04 -1.49 -0.71
N GLU A 52 12.80 -0.23 -0.42
CA GLU A 52 11.49 0.26 -0.06
C GLU A 52 10.61 0.37 -1.30
N THR A 53 9.72 -0.60 -1.47
CA THR A 53 8.70 -0.67 -2.52
C THR A 53 7.32 -0.80 -1.87
N VAL A 54 6.24 -0.63 -2.64
CA VAL A 54 4.88 -0.91 -2.15
C VAL A 54 4.77 -2.34 -1.62
N ALA A 55 5.36 -3.32 -2.32
CA ALA A 55 5.36 -4.71 -1.86
C ALA A 55 6.05 -4.87 -0.51
N HIS A 56 7.19 -4.18 -0.29
CA HIS A 56 7.84 -4.15 1.02
C HIS A 56 6.90 -3.52 2.08
N VAL A 57 6.39 -2.31 1.82
CA VAL A 57 5.54 -1.56 2.75
C VAL A 57 4.28 -2.34 3.13
N LEU A 58 3.61 -2.92 2.14
CA LEU A 58 2.37 -3.67 2.33
C LEU A 58 2.60 -5.03 3.00
N LEU A 59 3.61 -5.79 2.56
CA LEU A 59 3.71 -7.21 2.91
C LEU A 59 4.66 -7.51 4.07
N ARG A 60 5.70 -6.69 4.28
CA ARG A 60 6.86 -7.09 5.12
C ARG A 60 7.39 -5.99 6.05
N CYS A 61 7.12 -4.73 5.76
CA CYS A 61 7.69 -3.61 6.50
C CYS A 61 7.32 -3.68 7.98
N ARG A 62 8.32 -3.56 8.85
CA ARG A 62 8.10 -3.57 10.31
C ARG A 62 7.42 -2.31 10.81
N ARG A 63 7.55 -1.17 10.12
CA ARG A 63 6.91 0.10 10.48
C ARG A 63 5.38 0.06 10.33
N THR A 64 4.89 -0.78 9.42
CA THR A 64 3.46 -0.87 9.07
C THR A 64 2.81 -2.12 9.66
N SER A 65 3.40 -2.75 10.69
CA SER A 65 2.91 -4.02 11.21
C SER A 65 1.50 -3.93 11.76
N GLU A 66 1.20 -2.88 12.52
CA GLU A 66 -0.12 -2.66 13.11
C GLU A 66 -1.19 -2.46 12.03
N GLN A 67 -0.95 -1.53 11.10
CA GLN A 67 -1.85 -1.24 9.97
C GLN A 67 -2.05 -2.49 9.10
N ARG A 68 -1.01 -3.32 8.93
CA ARG A 68 -1.09 -4.58 8.18
C ARG A 68 -1.94 -5.62 8.92
N GLU A 69 -1.84 -5.74 10.25
CA GLU A 69 -2.70 -6.66 10.99
C GLU A 69 -4.17 -6.24 10.91
N GLU A 70 -4.48 -4.94 11.00
CA GLU A 70 -5.85 -4.45 10.76
C GLU A 70 -6.35 -4.77 9.35
N LEU A 71 -5.50 -4.61 8.32
CA LEU A 71 -5.83 -4.96 6.95
C LEU A 71 -6.12 -6.46 6.79
N LYS A 72 -5.33 -7.32 7.45
CA LYS A 72 -5.54 -8.78 7.47
C LYS A 72 -6.87 -9.15 8.12
N GLU A 73 -7.27 -8.45 9.19
CA GLU A 73 -8.58 -8.68 9.82
C GLU A 73 -9.72 -8.39 8.84
N VAL A 74 -9.64 -7.32 8.05
CA VAL A 74 -10.67 -7.03 7.03
C VAL A 74 -10.68 -8.09 5.93
N LEU A 75 -9.50 -8.50 5.44
CA LEU A 75 -9.41 -9.57 4.45
C LEU A 75 -10.06 -10.86 4.96
N ARG A 76 -9.79 -11.27 6.21
CA ARG A 76 -10.39 -12.45 6.83
C ARG A 76 -11.91 -12.35 6.93
N ARG A 77 -12.45 -11.17 7.26
CA ARG A 77 -13.91 -10.95 7.36
C ARG A 77 -14.62 -11.01 6.00
N GLU A 78 -13.90 -10.76 4.91
CA GLU A 78 -14.41 -10.90 3.54
C GLU A 78 -13.95 -12.20 2.85
N ASP A 79 -13.58 -13.22 3.64
CA ASP A 79 -13.16 -14.54 3.15
C ASP A 79 -11.98 -14.50 2.16
N GLN A 80 -11.09 -13.52 2.31
CA GLN A 80 -9.87 -13.38 1.51
C GLN A 80 -8.64 -13.88 2.28
N VAL A 81 -7.63 -14.33 1.54
CA VAL A 81 -6.37 -14.88 2.08
C VAL A 81 -5.26 -13.83 2.17
N TRP A 82 -4.30 -14.06 3.06
CA TRP A 82 -3.04 -13.32 3.11
C TRP A 82 -1.88 -14.22 2.67
N PRO A 83 -0.95 -13.77 1.81
CA PRO A 83 -0.91 -12.44 1.17
C PRO A 83 -2.06 -12.25 0.17
N PRO A 84 -2.51 -11.00 -0.03
CA PRO A 84 -3.61 -10.69 -0.92
C PRO A 84 -3.27 -11.07 -2.37
N GLU A 85 -4.24 -11.67 -3.06
CA GLU A 85 -4.16 -11.85 -4.51
C GLU A 85 -4.19 -10.50 -5.25
N ASP A 86 -3.67 -10.52 -6.46
CA ASP A 86 -3.75 -9.39 -7.37
C ASP A 86 -5.20 -8.94 -7.59
N GLY A 87 -5.45 -7.65 -7.35
CA GLY A 87 -6.76 -7.03 -7.54
C GLY A 87 -7.79 -7.29 -6.43
N VAL A 88 -7.44 -8.02 -5.37
CA VAL A 88 -8.39 -8.33 -4.28
C VAL A 88 -9.03 -7.07 -3.68
N PHE A 89 -8.25 -5.99 -3.51
CA PHE A 89 -8.72 -4.73 -2.95
C PHE A 89 -9.70 -3.97 -3.86
N LEU A 90 -9.93 -4.44 -5.08
CA LEU A 90 -10.88 -3.85 -6.04
C LEU A 90 -12.18 -4.65 -6.14
N ARG A 91 -12.30 -5.77 -5.41
CA ARG A 91 -13.48 -6.66 -5.47
C ARG A 91 -14.69 -6.13 -4.70
N SER A 92 -14.47 -5.31 -3.66
CA SER A 92 -15.55 -4.75 -2.83
C SER A 92 -15.17 -3.37 -2.30
N LYS A 93 -16.20 -2.61 -1.88
CA LYS A 93 -16.00 -1.32 -1.21
C LYS A 93 -15.29 -1.47 0.13
N GLY A 94 -15.58 -2.53 0.89
CA GLY A 94 -14.94 -2.77 2.19
C GLY A 94 -13.44 -3.01 2.04
N LEU A 95 -13.04 -3.86 1.10
CA LEU A 95 -11.63 -4.14 0.80
C LEU A 95 -10.90 -2.91 0.28
N TYR A 96 -11.54 -2.11 -0.58
CA TYR A 96 -10.95 -0.89 -1.09
C TYR A 96 -10.71 0.15 0.02
N GLU A 97 -11.71 0.40 0.86
CA GLU A 97 -11.58 1.33 1.99
C GLU A 97 -10.55 0.84 3.01
N ALA A 98 -10.40 -0.48 3.20
CA ALA A 98 -9.35 -1.03 4.04
C ALA A 98 -7.95 -0.75 3.48
N LEU A 99 -7.74 -0.89 2.16
CA LEU A 99 -6.49 -0.51 1.51
C LEU A 99 -6.23 1.01 1.64
N ARG A 100 -7.27 1.83 1.50
CA ARG A 100 -7.16 3.29 1.67
C ARG A 100 -6.74 3.67 3.09
N LYS A 101 -7.37 3.06 4.10
CA LYS A 101 -6.99 3.24 5.51
C LYS A 101 -5.54 2.84 5.73
N PHE A 102 -5.15 1.65 5.27
CA PHE A 102 -3.76 1.19 5.33
C PHE A 102 -2.80 2.20 4.70
N ALA A 103 -3.10 2.69 3.50
CA ALA A 103 -2.26 3.65 2.79
C ALA A 103 -2.10 4.96 3.57
N ARG A 104 -3.20 5.52 4.07
CA ARG A 104 -3.21 6.76 4.84
C ARG A 104 -2.43 6.65 6.14
N ASP A 105 -2.70 5.60 6.91
CA ASP A 105 -2.13 5.43 8.24
C ASP A 105 -0.65 5.04 8.17
N SER A 106 -0.26 4.28 7.13
CA SER A 106 1.14 3.88 6.91
C SER A 106 2.02 5.01 6.37
N LEU A 107 1.45 6.01 5.69
CA LEU A 107 2.21 7.03 4.97
C LEU A 107 2.11 8.45 5.55
N ARG A 108 1.13 8.75 6.40
CA ARG A 108 0.88 10.13 6.88
C ARG A 108 1.91 10.64 7.89
N ASN A 109 2.33 9.82 8.85
CA ASN A 109 3.18 10.23 9.97
C ASN A 109 4.52 9.49 9.96
N ARG A 110 5.13 9.44 8.78
CA ARG A 110 6.42 8.78 8.61
C ARG A 110 7.50 9.61 9.28
N THR A 111 8.22 8.98 10.21
CA THR A 111 9.37 9.59 10.90
C THR A 111 10.69 9.36 10.16
N ASP A 112 10.66 8.56 9.09
CA ASP A 112 11.80 8.19 8.25
C ASP A 112 11.90 9.07 6.99
N ARG A 113 11.46 10.33 7.10
CA ARG A 113 11.36 11.31 6.01
C ARG A 113 11.81 12.67 6.47
#